data_AF-A0A3C0IVF1-F1
#
_entry.id   AF-A0A3C0IVF1-F1
#
_cell.length_a   1.000
_cell.length_b   1.000
_cell.length_c   1.000
_cell.angle_alpha   90.00
_cell.angle_beta   90.00
_cell.angle_gamma   90.00
#
_symmetry.space_group_name_H-M   'P 1'
#
loop_
_entity.id
_entity.type
_entity.pdbx_description
1 polymer ?
#
loop_
_entity_poly.entity_id
_entity_poly.type
_entity_poly.pdbx_seq_one_letter_code
_entity_poly.pdbx_strand_id
1 'polypeptide(L)'
;MAVERSKKGNLVQDIVSLFEQHEKLMLMIATEGTRNRVDKWKTGFYHVALQAKVPVLLGYLDYAKKEAGFGPLLYMTGDAVADAKAIKDFYRNIQGKYPEKFNVEGLVLA
;
A
#
# COMPACT_ATOMS: atom_id res chain seq x y z
N MET A 1 -17.61 -1.47 0.51
CA MET A 1 -18.03 -0.51 -0.55
C MET A 1 -17.39 -0.93 -1.86
N ALA A 2 -18.12 -0.98 -2.98
CA ALA A 2 -17.51 -1.22 -4.28
C ALA A 2 -16.87 0.08 -4.79
N VAL A 3 -15.60 0.05 -5.18
CA VAL A 3 -14.90 1.24 -5.71
C VAL A 3 -15.25 1.42 -7.19
N GLU A 4 -16.10 2.39 -7.50
CA GLU A 4 -16.40 2.78 -8.88
C GLU A 4 -15.25 3.63 -9.45
N ARG A 5 -14.48 3.03 -10.36
CA ARG A 5 -13.27 3.65 -10.95
C ARG A 5 -13.58 4.69 -12.03
N SER A 6 -14.84 4.83 -12.45
CA SER A 6 -15.30 5.71 -13.53
C SER A 6 -15.69 7.12 -13.05
N LYS A 7 -16.00 7.30 -11.77
CA LYS A 7 -16.23 8.62 -11.19
C LYS A 7 -14.89 9.25 -10.81
N LYS A 8 -14.66 10.50 -11.23
CA LYS A 8 -13.61 11.39 -10.68
C LYS A 8 -13.99 11.80 -9.24
N GLY A 9 -14.30 10.83 -8.38
CA GLY A 9 -14.54 11.01 -6.96
C GLY A 9 -13.20 11.02 -6.21
N ASN A 10 -13.15 11.76 -5.12
CA ASN A 10 -11.96 11.89 -4.31
C ASN A 10 -11.83 10.67 -3.39
N LEU A 11 -11.54 9.50 -3.96
CA LEU A 11 -11.48 8.22 -3.25
C LEU A 11 -10.59 8.26 -2.00
N VAL A 12 -9.54 9.09 -2.01
CA VAL A 12 -8.71 9.36 -0.83
C VAL A 12 -9.55 9.97 0.29
N GLN A 13 -10.32 11.02 0.02
CA GLN A 13 -11.20 11.66 1.01
C GLN A 13 -12.31 10.72 1.48
N ASP A 14 -12.86 9.90 0.59
CA ASP A 14 -13.89 8.93 0.97
C ASP A 14 -13.31 7.93 1.99
N ILE A 15 -12.08 7.45 1.74
CA ILE A 15 -11.41 6.53 2.67
C ILE A 15 -11.01 7.23 3.97
N VAL A 16 -10.53 8.48 3.92
CA VAL A 16 -10.22 9.26 5.13
C VAL A 16 -11.48 9.42 5.98
N SER A 17 -12.60 9.81 5.38
CA SER A 17 -13.91 9.91 6.05
C SER A 17 -14.33 8.59 6.69
N LEU A 18 -14.06 7.45 6.04
CA LEU A 18 -14.37 6.14 6.62
C LEU A 18 -13.56 5.88 7.90
N PHE A 19 -12.28 6.23 7.93
CA PHE A 19 -11.45 6.10 9.14
C PHE A 19 -11.90 7.04 10.26
N GLU A 20 -12.43 8.22 9.95
CA GLU A 20 -12.97 9.14 10.97
C GLU A 20 -14.31 8.66 11.55
N GLN A 21 -15.12 7.98 10.75
CA GLN A 21 -16.46 7.51 11.15
C GLN A 21 -16.47 6.18 11.91
N HIS A 22 -15.37 5.42 11.88
CA HIS A 22 -15.31 4.08 12.45
C HIS A 22 -14.17 3.98 13.46
N GLU A 23 -14.50 3.69 14.72
CA GLU A 23 -13.51 3.47 15.78
C GLU A 23 -12.55 2.31 15.46
N LYS A 24 -13.03 1.30 14.74
CA LYS A 24 -12.26 0.13 14.33
C LYS A 24 -12.47 -0.17 12.85
N LEU A 25 -11.46 0.12 12.04
CA LEU A 25 -11.45 -0.14 10.61
C LEU A 25 -10.07 -0.65 10.17
N MET A 26 -10.06 -1.71 9.36
CA MET A 26 -8.87 -2.17 8.65
C MET A 26 -9.18 -2.20 7.16
N LEU A 27 -8.32 -1.57 6.37
CA LEU A 27 -8.45 -1.52 4.92
C LEU A 27 -7.21 -2.15 4.27
N MET A 28 -7.43 -3.16 3.44
CA MET A 28 -6.38 -3.81 2.66
C MET A 28 -6.41 -3.30 1.22
N ILE A 29 -5.25 -2.86 0.71
CA ILE A 29 -5.13 -2.30 -0.65
C ILE A 29 -3.95 -2.98 -1.34
N ALA A 30 -4.19 -3.55 -2.53
CA ALA A 30 -3.13 -3.91 -3.45
C ALA A 30 -2.73 -2.66 -4.27
N THR A 31 -1.58 -2.09 -3.95
CA THR A 31 -1.09 -0.79 -4.48
C THR A 31 -0.69 -0.83 -5.95
N GLU A 32 -0.28 -1.99 -6.48
CA GLU A 32 -0.05 -2.20 -7.92
C GLU A 32 -1.37 -2.23 -8.71
N GLY A 33 -2.47 -2.65 -8.07
CA GLY A 33 -3.83 -2.59 -8.62
C GLY A 33 -4.15 -3.56 -9.77
N THR A 34 -3.18 -4.35 -10.22
CA THR A 34 -3.29 -5.41 -11.22
C THR A 34 -2.33 -6.56 -10.89
N ARG A 35 -2.51 -7.72 -11.52
CA ARG A 35 -1.59 -8.87 -11.43
C ARG A 35 -0.49 -8.84 -12.51
N ASN A 36 -0.56 -7.87 -13.42
CA ASN A 36 0.49 -7.63 -14.42
C ASN A 36 1.54 -6.69 -13.84
N ARG A 37 2.76 -6.76 -14.38
CA ARG A 37 3.83 -5.83 -14.02
C ARG A 37 3.38 -4.38 -14.28
N VAL A 38 3.69 -3.50 -13.33
CA VAL A 38 3.49 -2.05 -13.47
C VAL A 38 4.79 -1.30 -13.24
N ASP A 39 4.99 -0.20 -13.96
CA ASP A 39 6.15 0.66 -13.76
C ASP A 39 5.96 1.64 -12.60
N LYS A 40 4.71 1.97 -12.27
CA LYS A 40 4.35 2.89 -11.20
C LYS A 40 3.22 2.34 -10.33
N TRP A 41 3.44 2.36 -9.02
CA TRP A 41 2.42 1.99 -8.04
C TRP A 41 1.42 3.12 -7.83
N LYS A 42 0.20 2.77 -7.42
CA LYS A 42 -0.79 3.74 -6.96
C LYS A 42 -0.43 4.18 -5.54
N THR A 43 -0.29 5.48 -5.34
CA THR A 43 0.16 6.08 -4.06
C THR A 43 -0.97 6.59 -3.19
N GLY A 44 -2.24 6.38 -3.57
CA GLY A 44 -3.39 6.86 -2.80
C GLY A 44 -3.40 6.40 -1.34
N PHE A 45 -2.87 5.21 -1.05
CA PHE A 45 -2.73 4.70 0.32
C PHE A 45 -1.86 5.60 1.21
N TYR A 46 -0.81 6.21 0.63
CA TYR A 46 0.12 7.07 1.34
C TYR A 46 -0.57 8.36 1.81
N HIS A 47 -1.35 8.98 0.90
CA HIS A 47 -2.14 10.16 1.24
C HIS A 47 -3.25 9.85 2.25
N VAL A 48 -3.89 8.69 2.15
CA VAL A 48 -4.86 8.22 3.17
C VAL A 48 -4.18 8.10 4.53
N ALA A 49 -3.03 7.42 4.60
CA ALA A 49 -2.32 7.20 5.86
C ALA A 49 -1.91 8.51 6.54
N LEU A 50 -1.36 9.46 5.76
CA LEU A 50 -0.99 10.78 6.26
C LEU A 50 -2.19 11.59 6.75
N GLN A 51 -3.28 11.63 5.97
CA GLN A 51 -4.45 12.46 6.29
C GLN A 51 -5.29 11.89 7.43
N ALA A 52 -5.55 10.58 7.41
CA ALA A 52 -6.28 9.89 8.46
C ALA A 52 -5.42 9.62 9.71
N LYS A 53 -4.10 9.89 9.65
CA LYS A 53 -3.13 9.65 10.73
C LYS A 53 -3.14 8.19 11.23
N VAL A 54 -3.34 7.27 10.30
CA VAL A 54 -3.36 5.82 10.57
C VAL A 54 -2.07 5.17 10.09
N PRO A 55 -1.59 4.14 10.79
CA PRO A 55 -0.40 3.41 10.34
C PRO A 55 -0.69 2.51 9.13
N VAL A 56 0.34 2.19 8.37
CA VAL A 56 0.34 1.23 7.27
C VAL A 56 0.98 -0.07 7.73
N LEU A 57 0.23 -1.16 7.71
CA LEU A 57 0.74 -2.51 7.98
C LEU A 57 1.12 -3.20 6.67
N LEU A 58 2.38 -3.63 6.54
CA LEU A 58 2.87 -4.25 5.32
C LEU A 58 2.56 -5.75 5.28
N GLY A 59 1.57 -6.17 4.50
CA GLY A 59 1.27 -7.60 4.29
C GLY A 59 2.16 -8.22 3.22
N TYR A 60 2.49 -9.51 3.35
CA TYR A 60 3.31 -10.21 2.37
C TYR A 60 2.97 -11.70 2.18
N LEU A 61 3.40 -12.24 1.04
CA LEU A 61 3.39 -13.66 0.69
C LEU A 61 4.77 -14.04 0.13
N ASP A 62 5.53 -14.84 0.87
CA ASP A 62 6.82 -15.36 0.45
C ASP A 62 6.65 -16.81 -0.05
N TYR A 63 6.66 -16.97 -1.37
CA TYR A 63 6.47 -18.25 -2.04
C TYR A 63 7.70 -19.15 -2.02
N ALA A 64 8.89 -18.59 -1.82
CA ALA A 64 10.11 -19.36 -1.64
C ALA A 64 10.08 -20.09 -0.29
N LYS A 65 9.62 -19.40 0.76
CA LYS A 65 9.51 -19.95 2.12
C LYS A 65 8.19 -20.64 2.43
N LYS A 66 7.15 -20.46 1.60
CA LYS A 66 5.76 -20.90 1.86
C LYS A 66 5.15 -20.24 3.09
N GLU A 67 5.47 -18.97 3.29
CA GLU A 67 5.02 -18.18 4.43
C GLU A 67 4.19 -16.98 3.98
N ALA A 68 3.29 -16.56 4.86
CA ALA A 68 2.48 -15.37 4.72
C ALA A 68 2.47 -14.65 6.06
N GLY A 69 2.32 -13.33 6.04
CA GLY A 69 2.26 -12.60 7.29
C GLY A 69 2.16 -11.10 7.13
N PHE A 70 2.39 -10.44 8.26
CA PHE A 70 2.45 -9.00 8.37
C PHE A 70 3.85 -8.61 8.83
N GLY A 71 4.39 -7.60 8.17
CA GLY A 71 5.65 -6.95 8.51
C GLY A 71 5.45 -5.81 9.51
N PRO A 72 6.29 -4.77 9.43
CA PRO A 72 6.23 -3.66 10.37
C PRO A 72 4.95 -2.83 10.16
N LEU A 73 4.50 -2.24 11.26
CA LEU A 73 3.48 -1.21 11.30
C LEU A 73 4.17 0.15 11.19
N LEU A 74 3.98 0.85 10.08
CA LEU A 74 4.69 2.10 9.77
C LEU A 74 3.76 3.30 9.90
N TYR A 75 4.16 4.32 10.66
CA TYR A 75 3.56 5.64 10.59
C TYR A 75 4.29 6.45 9.53
N MET A 76 3.57 6.91 8.51
CA MET A 76 4.16 7.72 7.45
C MET A 76 4.62 9.05 8.02
N THR A 77 5.86 9.42 7.73
CA THR A 77 6.52 10.63 8.25
C THR A 77 6.18 11.87 7.44
N GLY A 78 5.77 11.68 6.18
CA GLY A 78 5.61 12.76 5.21
C GLY A 78 6.87 13.00 4.37
N ASP A 79 8.02 12.45 4.77
CA ASP A 79 9.20 12.34 3.90
C ASP A 79 8.98 11.18 2.94
N ALA A 80 8.48 11.51 1.75
CA ALA A 80 8.15 10.55 0.70
C ALA A 80 9.34 9.65 0.32
N VAL A 81 10.58 10.15 0.38
CA VAL A 81 11.77 9.37 0.02
C VAL A 81 12.10 8.37 1.12
N ALA A 82 12.10 8.82 2.38
CA ALA A 82 12.35 7.95 3.53
C ALA A 82 11.27 6.88 3.69
N ASP A 83 9.99 7.26 3.56
CA ASP A 83 8.85 6.36 3.70
C ASP A 83 8.84 5.31 2.56
N ALA A 84 9.09 5.73 1.32
CA ALA A 84 9.21 4.80 0.20
C ALA A 84 10.38 3.82 0.40
N LYS A 85 11.53 4.32 0.88
CA LYS A 85 12.70 3.49 1.17
C LYS A 85 12.37 2.42 2.22
N ALA A 86 11.70 2.79 3.31
CA ALA A 86 11.31 1.84 4.37
C ALA A 86 10.42 0.71 3.82
N ILE A 87 9.44 1.05 2.98
CA ILE A 87 8.55 0.07 2.36
C ILE A 87 9.33 -0.82 1.37
N LYS A 88 10.18 -0.23 0.53
CA LYS A 88 10.98 -0.96 -0.45
C LYS A 88 11.94 -1.95 0.21
N ASP A 89 12.61 -1.52 1.27
CA ASP A 89 13.57 -2.36 1.99
C ASP A 89 12.89 -3.56 2.65
N PHE A 90 11.65 -3.42 3.14
CA PHE A 90 10.87 -4.53 3.65
C PHE A 90 10.59 -5.59 2.56
N TYR A 91 10.14 -5.18 1.38
CA TYR A 91 9.76 -6.10 0.31
C TYR A 91 10.95 -6.67 -0.49
N ARG A 92 12.17 -6.11 -0.33
CA ARG A 92 13.36 -6.47 -1.12
C ARG A 92 13.67 -7.97 -1.14
N ASN A 93 13.47 -8.65 -0.02
CA ASN A 93 13.82 -10.07 0.14
C ASN A 93 12.60 -11.00 0.09
N ILE A 94 11.43 -10.48 -0.30
CA ILE A 94 10.19 -11.25 -0.35
C ILE A 94 9.95 -11.72 -1.78
N GLN A 95 9.92 -13.04 -1.97
CA GLN A 95 9.75 -13.61 -3.30
C GLN A 95 8.29 -14.00 -3.56
N GLY A 96 7.63 -13.23 -4.44
CA GLY A 96 6.29 -13.56 -4.91
C GLY A 96 6.24 -14.80 -5.81
N LYS A 97 5.04 -15.32 -6.08
CA LYS A 97 4.84 -16.46 -6.99
C LYS A 97 5.37 -16.21 -8.41
N TYR A 98 5.25 -14.97 -8.88
CA TYR A 98 5.69 -14.49 -10.18
C TYR A 98 6.62 -13.28 -9.98
N PRO A 99 7.88 -13.48 -9.60
CA PRO A 99 8.81 -12.39 -9.25
C PRO A 99 8.99 -11.37 -10.37
N GLU A 100 8.92 -11.81 -11.63
CA GLU A 100 9.05 -10.96 -12.81
C GLU A 100 7.92 -9.92 -12.93
N LYS A 101 6.77 -10.20 -12.32
CA LYS A 101 5.60 -9.31 -12.33
C LYS A 101 5.59 -8.29 -11.20
N PHE A 102 6.49 -8.41 -10.23
CA PHE A 102 6.58 -7.51 -9.09
C PHE A 102 7.63 -6.43 -9.34
N ASN A 103 7.28 -5.16 -9.11
CA ASN A 103 8.21 -4.05 -9.30
C ASN A 103 8.25 -3.12 -8.10
N VAL A 104 9.01 -3.48 -7.06
CA VAL A 104 9.14 -2.64 -5.86
C VAL A 104 9.74 -1.27 -6.15
N GLU A 105 10.60 -1.16 -7.17
CA GLU A 105 11.20 0.12 -7.54
C GLU A 105 10.21 1.10 -8.16
N GLY A 106 9.08 0.61 -8.67
CA GLY A 106 7.96 1.41 -9.15
C GLY A 106 7.18 2.13 -8.05
N LEU A 107 7.49 1.89 -6.77
CA LEU A 107 6.99 2.69 -5.66
C LEU A 107 7.74 4.02 -5.59
N VAL A 108 7.09 5.09 -6.07
CA VAL A 108 7.59 6.46 -5.95
C VAL A 108 6.49 7.28 -5.28
N LEU A 109 6.75 7.70 -4.05
CA LEU A 109 5.85 8.54 -3.26
C LEU A 109 6.12 10.01 -3.59
N ALA A 110 5.09 10.84 -3.40
CA ALA A 110 5.12 12.29 -3.55
C ALA A 110 4.29 12.93 -2.44
#